data_AF-W1WQV5-F1
#
_entry.id   AF-W1WQV5-F1
#
_cell.length_a   1.000
_cell.length_b   1.000
_cell.length_c   1.000
_cell.angle_alpha   90.00
_cell.angle_beta   90.00
_cell.angle_gamma   90.00
#
_symmetry.space_group_name_H-M   'P 1'
#
loop_
_entity.id
_entity.type
_entity.pdbx_description
1 polymer ?
#
loop_
_entity_poly.entity_id
_entity_poly.type
_entity_poly.pdbx_seq_one_letter_code
_entity_poly.pdbx_strand_id
1 'polypeptide(L)'
;MKNETLTHNWSNFIMRCLMMILGALIYTIGLDLFLVPNSIIDGGVVGISLMAAELSGISFSIFVVLFNLPFLYIGYRANGKNFTFSTLFSIVWMAIFSTFAHDFTPITTDP
;
A
#
# COMPACT_ATOMS: atom_id res chain seq x y z
N MET A 1 31.57 23.50 27.25
CA MET A 1 31.25 22.43 26.29
C MET A 1 29.89 22.74 25.67
N LYS A 2 29.88 23.39 24.51
CA LYS A 2 28.66 23.84 23.82
C LYS A 2 28.74 23.36 22.38
N ASN A 3 27.62 22.82 21.88
CA ASN A 3 27.21 22.78 20.47
C ASN A 3 27.68 21.63 19.57
N GLU A 4 27.13 20.42 19.66
CA GLU A 4 27.13 19.46 18.51
C GLU A 4 25.87 18.57 18.37
N THR A 5 24.76 18.83 19.08
CA THR A 5 23.49 18.08 18.91
C THR A 5 22.53 18.69 17.88
N LEU A 6 23.05 19.37 16.86
CA LEU A 6 22.27 20.04 15.81
C LEU A 6 22.61 19.54 14.40
N THR A 7 22.84 18.24 14.22
CA THR A 7 23.02 17.64 12.89
C THR A 7 21.71 17.01 12.39
N HIS A 8 20.89 17.85 11.76
CA HIS A 8 19.92 17.54 10.70
C HIS A 8 19.05 16.26 10.81
N ASN A 9 17.90 16.37 11.49
CA ASN A 9 16.77 15.44 11.35
C ASN A 9 16.20 15.33 9.91
N TRP A 10 16.57 16.25 9.02
CA TRP A 10 16.04 16.33 7.66
C TRP A 10 16.52 15.19 6.76
N SER A 11 17.78 14.75 6.92
CA SER A 11 18.32 13.62 6.14
C SER A 11 17.57 12.32 6.44
N ASN A 12 17.35 12.04 7.73
CA ASN A 12 16.58 10.86 8.16
C ASN A 12 15.13 10.91 7.68
N PHE A 13 14.52 12.10 7.67
CA PHE A 13 13.16 12.28 7.16
C PHE A 13 13.07 12.05 5.65
N ILE A 14 14.02 12.59 4.87
CA ILE A 14 14.11 12.40 3.42
C ILE A 14 14.37 10.94 3.09
N MET A 15 15.31 10.29 3.78
CA MET A 15 15.59 8.87 3.62
C MET A 15 14.36 8.00 3.90
N ARG A 16 13.60 8.30 4.97
CA ARG A 16 12.33 7.62 5.26
C ARG A 16 11.31 7.82 4.15
N CYS A 17 11.16 9.04 3.62
CA CYS A 17 10.24 9.30 2.51
C CYS A 17 10.65 8.53 1.24
N LEU A 18 11.93 8.51 0.90
CA LEU A 18 12.45 7.76 -0.24
C LEU A 18 12.24 6.25 -0.08
N MET A 19 12.50 5.70 1.11
CA MET A 19 12.24 4.28 1.42
C MET A 19 10.75 3.94 1.33
N MET A 20 9.86 4.84 1.79
CA MET A 20 8.41 4.67 1.68
C MET A 20 7.94 4.66 0.23
N ILE A 21 8.47 5.56 -0.61
CA ILE A 21 8.17 5.62 -2.04
C ILE A 21 8.68 4.36 -2.76
N LEU A 22 9.91 3.94 -2.48
CA LEU A 22 10.47 2.70 -3.05
C LEU A 22 9.66 1.47 -2.65
N GLY A 23 9.28 1.36 -1.37
CA GLY A 23 8.42 0.27 -0.89
C GLY A 23 7.05 0.28 -1.57
N ALA A 24 6.44 1.46 -1.72
CA ALA A 24 5.17 1.62 -2.44
C ALA A 24 5.27 1.20 -3.91
N LEU A 25 6.38 1.52 -4.58
CA LEU A 25 6.64 1.13 -5.97
C LEU A 25 6.76 -0.39 -6.10
N ILE A 26 7.59 -1.02 -5.26
CA ILE A 26 7.79 -2.48 -5.26
C ILE A 26 6.46 -3.21 -4.96
N TYR A 27 5.70 -2.71 -3.99
CA TYR A 27 4.39 -3.26 -3.63
C TYR A 27 3.40 -3.17 -4.78
N THR A 28 3.31 -2.01 -5.44
CA THR A 28 2.41 -1.80 -6.59
C THR A 28 2.74 -2.74 -7.74
N ILE A 29 4.03 -2.91 -8.07
CA ILE A 29 4.46 -3.83 -9.12
C ILE A 29 4.05 -5.27 -8.77
N GLY A 30 4.28 -5.71 -7.52
CA GLY A 30 3.84 -7.04 -7.08
C GLY A 30 2.32 -7.21 -7.17
N LEU A 31 1.56 -6.23 -6.67
CA LEU A 31 0.11 -6.32 -6.60
C LEU A 31 -0.55 -6.29 -8.00
N ASP A 32 -0.25 -5.29 -8.82
CA ASP A 32 -0.92 -5.09 -10.10
C ASP A 32 -0.42 -6.03 -11.21
N LEU A 33 0.85 -6.46 -11.19
CA LEU A 33 1.37 -7.39 -12.21
C LEU A 33 1.20 -8.87 -11.84
N PHE A 34 1.24 -9.23 -10.56
CA PHE A 34 1.24 -10.65 -10.16
C PHE A 34 -0.04 -11.08 -9.44
N LEU A 35 -0.52 -10.32 -8.45
CA LEU A 35 -1.62 -10.78 -7.61
C LEU A 35 -2.99 -10.54 -8.23
N VAL A 36 -3.23 -9.33 -8.74
CA VAL A 36 -4.54 -8.96 -9.33
C VAL A 36 -4.84 -9.74 -10.62
N PRO A 37 -3.91 -9.91 -11.58
CA PRO A 37 -4.22 -10.62 -12.82
C PRO A 37 -4.32 -12.14 -12.67
N ASN A 38 -3.57 -12.74 -11.73
CA ASN A 38 -3.51 -14.20 -11.56
C ASN A 38 -4.42 -14.73 -10.45
N SER A 39 -5.28 -13.90 -9.87
CA SER A 39 -6.08 -14.23 -8.69
C SER A 39 -5.24 -14.84 -7.54
N ILE A 40 -3.95 -14.48 -7.44
CA ILE A 40 -3.08 -15.02 -6.39
C ILE A 40 -3.39 -14.31 -5.08
N ILE A 41 -3.74 -15.11 -4.08
CA ILE A 41 -4.25 -14.65 -2.80
C ILE A 41 -3.09 -14.22 -1.90
N ASP A 42 -2.98 -12.91 -1.65
CA ASP A 42 -2.10 -12.36 -0.60
C ASP A 42 -2.59 -12.74 0.82
N GLY A 43 -1.80 -12.48 1.85
CA GLY A 43 -2.27 -12.50 3.23
C GLY A 43 -3.11 -11.27 3.62
N GLY A 44 -3.85 -11.36 4.73
CA GLY A 44 -4.51 -10.21 5.37
C GLY A 44 -5.79 -9.73 4.67
N VAL A 45 -6.06 -8.42 4.74
CA VAL A 45 -7.32 -7.82 4.25
C VAL A 45 -7.45 -7.93 2.72
N VAL A 46 -6.34 -7.80 1.99
CA VAL A 46 -6.29 -7.90 0.52
C VAL A 46 -6.65 -9.32 0.07
N GLY A 47 -6.07 -10.34 0.69
CA GLY A 47 -6.39 -11.74 0.41
C GLY A 47 -7.84 -12.12 0.67
N ILE A 48 -8.38 -11.74 1.83
CA ILE A 48 -9.79 -12.01 2.19
C ILE A 48 -10.73 -11.31 1.20
N SER A 49 -10.36 -10.13 0.71
CA SER A 49 -11.13 -9.39 -0.30
C SER A 49 -11.12 -10.08 -1.65
N LEU A 50 -9.98 -10.65 -2.05
CA LEU A 50 -9.85 -11.40 -3.30
C LEU A 50 -10.61 -12.72 -3.25
N MET A 51 -10.50 -13.47 -2.15
CA MET A 51 -11.32 -14.67 -1.90
C MET A 51 -12.81 -14.34 -1.97
N ALA A 52 -13.24 -13.28 -1.27
CA ALA A 52 -14.65 -12.88 -1.28
C ALA A 52 -15.12 -12.47 -2.68
N ALA A 53 -14.29 -11.77 -3.46
CA ALA A 53 -14.59 -11.38 -4.83
C ALA A 53 -14.73 -12.59 -5.78
N GLU A 54 -13.80 -13.55 -5.71
CA GLU A 54 -13.87 -14.81 -6.45
C GLU A 54 -15.13 -15.62 -6.12
N LEU A 55 -15.50 -15.70 -4.84
CA LEU A 55 -16.66 -16.46 -4.36
C LEU A 55 -18.01 -15.82 -4.70
N SER A 56 -18.09 -14.49 -4.73
CA SER A 56 -19.36 -13.77 -4.88
C SER A 56 -19.55 -13.10 -6.25
N GLY A 57 -18.51 -13.07 -7.09
CA GLY A 57 -18.53 -12.41 -8.40
C GLY A 57 -18.64 -10.88 -8.33
N ILE A 58 -18.56 -10.29 -7.14
CA ILE A 58 -18.56 -8.85 -6.91
C ILE A 58 -17.12 -8.33 -7.05
N SER A 59 -16.95 -7.12 -7.59
CA SER A 59 -15.64 -6.51 -7.80
C SER A 59 -14.80 -6.47 -6.50
N PHE A 60 -13.57 -6.97 -6.61
CA PHE A 60 -12.54 -6.93 -5.57
C PHE A 60 -12.41 -5.58 -4.87
N SER A 61 -12.47 -4.49 -5.62
CA SER A 61 -12.33 -3.12 -5.10
C SER A 61 -13.36 -2.81 -4.00
N ILE A 62 -14.57 -3.36 -4.09
CA ILE A 62 -15.63 -3.14 -3.11
C ILE A 62 -15.29 -3.84 -1.79
N PHE A 63 -14.85 -5.11 -1.85
CA PHE A 63 -14.47 -5.86 -0.65
C PHE A 63 -13.23 -5.29 0.02
N VAL A 64 -12.24 -4.85 -0.76
CA VAL A 64 -11.05 -4.20 -0.20
C VAL A 64 -11.45 -2.97 0.59
N VAL A 65 -12.27 -2.07 0.04
CA VAL A 65 -12.69 -0.88 0.77
C VAL A 65 -13.50 -1.25 2.02
N LEU A 66 -14.45 -2.17 1.89
CA LEU A 66 -15.32 -2.59 2.99
C LEU A 66 -14.52 -3.17 4.15
N PHE A 67 -13.62 -4.12 3.88
CA PHE A 67 -12.81 -4.75 4.90
C PHE A 67 -11.69 -3.85 5.39
N ASN A 68 -11.18 -2.90 4.60
CA ASN A 68 -10.13 -1.99 5.04
C ASN A 68 -10.66 -0.89 5.97
N LEU A 69 -11.91 -0.43 5.81
CA LEU A 69 -12.53 0.61 6.66
C LEU A 69 -12.41 0.38 8.19
N PRO A 70 -12.78 -0.81 8.75
CA PRO A 70 -12.62 -1.06 10.18
C PRO A 70 -11.15 -1.09 10.61
N PHE A 71 -10.25 -1.61 9.78
CA PHE A 71 -8.81 -1.59 10.05
C PHE A 71 -8.23 -0.17 10.01
N LEU A 72 -8.74 0.70 9.13
CA LEU A 72 -8.35 2.09 9.03
C LEU A 72 -8.76 2.86 10.30
N TYR A 73 -9.95 2.58 10.82
CA TYR A 73 -10.42 3.12 12.10
C TYR A 73 -9.58 2.65 13.29
N ILE A 74 -9.28 1.35 13.37
CA ILE A 74 -8.43 0.79 14.45
C ILE A 74 -7.00 1.32 14.33
N GLY A 75 -6.45 1.40 13.11
CA GLY A 75 -5.12 1.92 12.82
C GLY A 75 -4.95 3.38 13.22
N TYR A 76 -5.99 4.20 13.01
CA TYR A 76 -6.03 5.59 13.49
C TYR A 76 -5.94 5.68 15.02
N ARG A 77 -6.62 4.77 15.74
CA ARG A 77 -6.58 4.74 17.21
C ARG A 77 -5.29 4.14 17.77
N ALA A 78 -4.71 3.14 17.10
CA ALA A 78 -3.61 2.34 17.64
C ALA A 78 -2.23 2.97 17.42
N ASN A 79 -1.96 3.53 16.24
CA ASN A 79 -0.61 4.00 15.86
C ASN A 79 -0.44 5.53 15.91
N GLY A 80 -1.51 6.27 16.22
CA GLY A 80 -1.49 7.73 16.35
C GLY A 80 -1.29 8.49 15.03
N LYS A 81 -1.39 9.82 15.11
CA LYS A 81 -1.43 10.71 13.93
C LYS A 81 -0.18 10.59 13.04
N ASN A 82 1.01 10.46 13.61
CA ASN A 82 2.26 10.38 12.84
C ASN A 82 2.34 9.14 11.95
N PHE A 83 1.89 7.98 12.43
CA PHE A 83 1.83 6.79 11.61
C PHE A 83 0.78 6.95 10.52
N THR A 84 -0.41 7.43 10.85
CA THR A 84 -1.47 7.67 9.87
C THR A 84 -1.01 8.59 8.73
N PHE A 85 -0.29 9.68 9.03
CA PHE A 85 0.25 10.56 8.00
C PHE A 85 1.34 9.87 7.13
N SER A 86 2.24 9.09 7.73
CA SER A 86 3.24 8.34 6.96
C SER A 86 2.61 7.25 6.09
N THR A 87 1.62 6.51 6.60
CA THR A 87 0.90 5.49 5.85
C THR A 87 0.08 6.12 4.72
N LEU A 88 -0.60 7.23 4.98
CA LEU A 88 -1.35 7.96 3.96
C LEU A 88 -0.44 8.48 2.85
N PHE A 89 0.74 9.00 3.20
CA PHE A 89 1.76 9.40 2.23
C PHE A 89 2.22 8.23 1.34
N SER A 90 2.49 7.05 1.92
CA SER A 90 2.83 5.85 1.15
C SER A 90 1.69 5.37 0.26
N ILE A 91 0.45 5.36 0.76
CA ILE A 91 -0.73 4.93 -0.01
C ILE A 91 -0.97 5.88 -1.20
N VAL A 92 -0.79 7.19 -1.02
CA VAL A 92 -0.92 8.16 -2.13
C VAL A 92 0.11 7.89 -3.22
N TRP A 93 1.37 7.68 -2.86
CA TRP A 93 2.41 7.32 -3.83
C TRP A 93 2.15 5.97 -4.51
N MET A 94 1.68 4.99 -3.75
CA MET A 94 1.25 3.69 -4.29
C MET A 94 0.12 3.87 -5.32
N ALA A 95 -0.90 4.67 -5.03
CA ALA A 95 -2.01 4.93 -5.95
C ALA A 95 -1.55 5.66 -7.22
N ILE A 96 -0.62 6.62 -7.10
CA ILE A 96 0.00 7.28 -8.24
C ILE A 96 0.72 6.24 -9.11
N PHE A 97 1.57 5.40 -8.52
CA PHE A 97 2.28 4.35 -9.26
C PHE A 97 1.33 3.32 -9.87
N SER A 98 0.24 2.95 -9.19
CA SER A 98 -0.75 2.00 -9.69
C SER A 98 -1.51 2.57 -10.89
N THR A 99 -1.77 3.88 -10.89
CA THR A 99 -2.37 4.56 -12.06
C THR A 99 -1.44 4.47 -13.27
N PHE A 100 -0.14 4.69 -13.08
CA PHE A 100 0.85 4.48 -14.15
C PHE A 100 1.03 3.01 -14.52
N ALA A 101 0.85 2.08 -13.58
CA ALA A 101 0.97 0.65 -13.82
C ALA A 101 -0.24 0.08 -14.59
N HIS A 102 -1.44 0.64 -14.42
CA HIS A 102 -2.65 0.23 -15.16
C HIS A 102 -2.58 0.53 -16.67
N ASP A 103 -1.74 1.47 -17.10
CA ASP A 103 -1.46 1.69 -18.53
C ASP A 103 -0.60 0.55 -19.13
N PHE A 104 0.01 -0.29 -18.31
CA PHE A 104 0.72 -1.49 -18.74
C PHE A 104 -0.21 -2.70 -18.72
N THR A 105 -0.42 -3.29 -19.90
CA THR A 105 -1.14 -4.55 -20.09
C THR A 105 -0.55 -5.66 -19.21
N PRO A 106 -1.39 -6.52 -18.60
CA PRO A 106 -0.95 -7.59 -17.71
C PRO A 106 0.07 -8.51 -18.42
N ILE A 107 1.19 -8.79 -17.75
CA ILE A 107 2.33 -9.52 -18.34
C ILE A 107 2.09 -11.04 -18.40
N THR A 108 1.05 -11.57 -17.72
CA THR A 108 0.70 -12.99 -17.77
C THR A 108 -0.81 -13.20 -17.65
N THR A 109 -1.32 -14.29 -18.24
CA THR A 109 -2.76 -14.58 -18.41
C THR A 109 -3.13 -15.97 -17.87
N ASP A 110 -2.27 -16.58 -17.04
CA ASP A 110 -2.50 -17.93 -16.51
C ASP A 110 -2.31 -17.97 -14.98
N PRO A 111 -3.23 -18.62 -14.24
CA PRO A 111 -3.18 -18.77 -12.78
C PRO A 111 -2.10 -19.74 -12.28
#